data_AF-A0A2N7YGU1-F1
#
_entry.id   AF-A0A2N7YGU1-F1
#
_cell.length_a   1.000
_cell.length_b   1.000
_cell.length_c   1.000
_cell.angle_alpha   90.00
_cell.angle_beta   90.00
_cell.angle_gamma   90.00
#
_symmetry.space_group_name_H-M   'P 1'
#
loop_
_entity.id
_entity.type
_entity.pdbx_description
1 polymer ?
#
loop_
_entity_poly.entity_id
_entity_poly.type
_entity_poly.pdbx_seq_one_letter_code
_entity_poly.pdbx_strand_id
1 'polypeptide(L)'
;MPIQNSPYDAFTKLLSSSGHPCSPAELHGVLLGRSCTGVGFDADNWLADVAELLETEPSENVRNALIGLQEMVKGELTGDDVTVVLLLPTDDAPLTERAAALGQWCQGFLHGFGVNAGGLELSTDAKEVLQDLAAISQVQDALEESEDGEGDYMEVMEYLRVAPLLLFTETKKSAEPATPKPSLH
;
A
#
# COMPACT_ATOMS: atom_id res chain seq x y z
N MET A 1 10.15 4.12 27.70
CA MET A 1 11.06 3.18 27.00
C MET A 1 10.70 3.31 25.53
N PRO A 2 11.64 3.54 24.62
CA PRO A 2 11.31 3.57 23.20
C PRO A 2 10.71 2.22 22.84
N ILE A 3 9.62 2.22 22.08
CA ILE A 3 8.93 1.00 21.69
C ILE A 3 9.88 0.23 20.76
N GLN A 4 10.70 -0.66 21.29
CA GLN A 4 11.56 -1.57 20.51
C GLN A 4 10.76 -2.58 19.63
N ASN A 5 9.44 -2.40 19.50
CA ASN A 5 8.43 -3.41 19.20
C ASN A 5 7.25 -2.90 18.33
N SER A 6 7.43 -1.86 17.50
CA SER A 6 6.38 -1.56 16.51
C SER A 6 6.29 -2.71 15.48
N PRO A 7 5.10 -3.00 14.91
CA PRO A 7 4.99 -3.98 13.82
C PRO A 7 5.93 -3.65 12.65
N TYR A 8 6.11 -2.36 12.36
CA TYR A 8 7.05 -1.87 11.37
C TYR A 8 8.49 -2.28 11.69
N ASP A 9 8.99 -1.99 12.89
CA ASP A 9 10.37 -2.32 13.27
C ASP A 9 10.61 -3.83 13.32
N ALA A 10 9.63 -4.60 13.80
CA ALA A 10 9.71 -6.06 13.84
C ALA A 10 9.83 -6.64 12.42
N PHE A 11 9.05 -6.12 11.47
CA PHE A 11 9.10 -6.58 10.09
C PHE A 11 10.37 -6.10 9.38
N THR A 12 10.81 -4.86 9.60
CA THR A 12 12.11 -4.35 9.10
C THR A 12 13.27 -5.23 9.56
N LYS A 13 13.30 -5.63 10.84
CA LYS A 13 14.32 -6.54 11.37
C LYS A 13 14.24 -7.93 10.72
N LEU A 14 13.03 -8.44 10.51
CA LEU A 14 12.84 -9.74 9.85
C LEU A 14 13.35 -9.72 8.40
N LEU A 15 13.01 -8.70 7.61
CA LEU A 15 13.43 -8.57 6.22
C LEU A 15 14.94 -8.42 6.11
N SER A 16 15.52 -7.47 6.85
CA SER A 16 16.95 -7.21 6.85
C SER A 16 17.80 -8.39 7.32
N SER A 17 17.39 -9.08 8.39
CA SER A 17 18.09 -10.29 8.87
C SER A 17 17.97 -11.49 7.93
N SER A 18 16.97 -11.47 7.03
CA SER A 18 16.78 -12.50 5.99
C SER A 18 17.40 -12.10 4.66
N GLY A 19 18.02 -10.91 4.56
CA GLY A 19 18.72 -10.44 3.36
C GLY A 19 17.83 -9.80 2.30
N HIS A 20 16.60 -9.40 2.64
CA HIS A 20 15.70 -8.69 1.72
C HIS A 20 15.89 -7.17 1.87
N PRO A 21 16.07 -6.42 0.76
CA PRO A 21 16.37 -4.99 0.80
C PRO A 21 15.14 -4.09 0.95
N CYS A 22 13.95 -4.61 0.68
CA CYS A 22 12.71 -3.86 0.69
C CYS A 22 12.24 -3.49 2.10
N SER A 23 11.45 -2.41 2.20
CA SER A 23 10.89 -1.96 3.48
C SER A 23 9.47 -2.51 3.70
N PRO A 24 9.01 -2.62 4.96
CA PRO A 24 7.61 -2.95 5.23
C PRO A 24 6.62 -1.97 4.61
N ALA A 25 6.99 -0.69 4.51
CA ALA A 25 6.17 0.34 3.87
C ALA A 25 5.99 0.05 2.38
N GLU A 26 7.07 -0.26 1.68
CA GLU A 26 7.04 -0.63 0.26
C GLU A 26 6.19 -1.88 0.02
N LEU A 27 6.42 -2.96 0.78
CA LEU A 27 5.64 -4.20 0.69
C LEU A 27 4.14 -3.96 0.93
N HIS A 28 3.81 -3.16 1.94
CA HIS A 28 2.43 -2.78 2.23
C HIS A 28 1.81 -1.97 1.09
N GLY A 29 2.57 -1.05 0.51
CA GLY A 29 2.19 -0.32 -0.70
C GLY A 29 1.87 -1.27 -1.85
N VAL A 30 2.79 -2.16 -2.22
CA VAL A 30 2.59 -3.13 -3.32
C VAL A 30 1.33 -3.94 -3.12
N LEU A 31 1.11 -4.46 -1.91
CA LEU A 31 -0.05 -5.26 -1.59
C LEU A 31 -1.37 -4.47 -1.69
N LEU A 32 -1.42 -3.25 -1.16
CA LEU A 32 -2.61 -2.40 -1.30
C LEU A 32 -2.86 -2.02 -2.76
N GLY A 33 -1.79 -1.66 -3.50
CA GLY A 33 -1.85 -1.34 -4.92
C GLY A 33 -2.43 -2.46 -5.76
N ARG A 34 -1.91 -3.70 -5.61
CA ARG A 34 -2.47 -4.87 -6.31
C ARG A 34 -3.92 -5.10 -5.89
N SER A 35 -4.25 -5.00 -4.61
CA SER A 35 -5.62 -5.25 -4.13
C SER A 35 -6.62 -4.25 -4.72
N CYS A 36 -6.21 -2.99 -4.93
CA CYS A 36 -7.00 -1.96 -5.59
C CYS A 36 -7.32 -2.25 -7.07
N THR A 37 -6.67 -3.21 -7.73
CA THR A 37 -6.96 -3.59 -9.12
C THR A 37 -8.10 -4.61 -9.27
N GLY A 38 -8.55 -5.22 -8.16
CA GLY A 38 -9.61 -6.23 -8.17
C GLY A 38 -9.13 -7.68 -8.39
N VAL A 39 -7.82 -7.93 -8.48
CA VAL A 39 -7.25 -9.30 -8.57
C VAL A 39 -7.47 -10.16 -7.32
N GLY A 40 -7.99 -9.56 -6.24
CA GLY A 40 -8.36 -10.25 -5.00
C GLY A 40 -7.19 -10.53 -4.06
N PHE A 41 -7.40 -11.48 -3.16
CA PHE A 41 -6.52 -11.77 -2.03
C PHE A 41 -6.08 -13.24 -2.04
N ASP A 42 -5.64 -13.73 -3.20
CA ASP A 42 -4.98 -15.03 -3.29
C ASP A 42 -3.52 -14.93 -2.84
N ALA A 43 -3.08 -15.86 -1.98
CA ALA A 43 -1.77 -15.82 -1.34
C ALA A 43 -0.63 -16.23 -2.26
N ASP A 44 -0.86 -17.18 -3.17
CA ASP A 44 0.17 -17.61 -4.10
C ASP A 44 0.44 -16.51 -5.13
N ASN A 45 -0.60 -15.83 -5.61
CA ASN A 45 -0.45 -14.66 -6.48
C ASN A 45 0.27 -13.51 -5.77
N TRP A 46 -0.05 -13.24 -4.49
CA TRP A 46 0.68 -12.22 -3.72
C TRP A 46 2.17 -12.55 -3.59
N LEU A 47 2.50 -13.79 -3.24
CA LEU A 47 3.87 -14.23 -3.08
C LEU A 47 4.63 -14.21 -4.42
N ALA A 48 3.95 -14.45 -5.55
CA ALA A 48 4.52 -14.31 -6.88
C ALA A 48 4.81 -12.83 -7.23
N ASP A 49 3.86 -11.93 -6.96
CA ASP A 49 4.01 -10.49 -7.25
C ASP A 49 5.20 -9.88 -6.49
N VAL A 50 5.40 -10.28 -5.23
CA VAL A 50 6.44 -9.71 -4.37
C VAL A 50 7.82 -10.37 -4.54
N ALA A 51 7.90 -11.47 -5.30
CA ALA A 51 9.15 -12.23 -5.46
C ALA A 51 10.27 -11.40 -6.08
N GLU A 52 9.96 -10.50 -7.03
CA GLU A 52 10.94 -9.60 -7.64
C GLU A 52 11.53 -8.64 -6.60
N LEU A 53 10.68 -8.09 -5.73
CA LEU A 53 11.07 -7.13 -4.70
C LEU A 53 11.91 -7.77 -3.58
N LEU A 54 11.72 -9.06 -3.32
CA LEU A 54 12.50 -9.80 -2.33
C LEU A 54 13.91 -10.17 -2.82
N GLU A 55 14.17 -10.10 -4.13
CA GLU A 55 15.39 -10.50 -4.85
C GLU A 55 15.82 -11.98 -4.71
N THR A 56 15.41 -12.65 -3.62
CA THR A 56 15.74 -14.03 -3.28
C THR A 56 14.51 -14.73 -2.67
N GLU A 57 14.50 -16.06 -2.72
CA GLU A 57 13.40 -16.86 -2.16
C GLU A 57 13.24 -16.58 -0.65
N PRO A 58 12.05 -16.17 -0.18
CA PRO A 58 11.84 -15.89 1.23
C PRO A 58 11.89 -17.16 2.07
N SER A 59 12.52 -17.08 3.23
CA SER A 59 12.42 -18.11 4.25
C SER A 59 10.99 -18.25 4.80
N GLU A 60 10.69 -19.37 5.44
CA GLU A 60 9.33 -19.70 5.91
C GLU A 60 8.73 -18.62 6.83
N ASN A 61 9.54 -18.02 7.71
CA ASN A 61 9.13 -16.91 8.57
C ASN A 61 8.78 -15.63 7.78
N VAL A 62 9.53 -15.30 6.73
CA VAL A 62 9.23 -14.15 5.85
C VAL A 62 7.95 -14.42 5.06
N ARG A 63 7.81 -15.63 4.50
CA ARG A 63 6.58 -16.07 3.82
C ARG A 63 5.36 -15.95 4.73
N ASN A 64 5.44 -16.41 5.97
CA ASN A 64 4.35 -16.29 6.94
C ASN A 64 4.02 -14.83 7.28
N ALA A 65 5.03 -13.96 7.38
CA ALA A 65 4.81 -12.53 7.60
C ALA A 65 4.09 -11.86 6.42
N LEU A 66 4.47 -12.21 5.18
CA LEU A 66 3.82 -11.72 3.96
C LEU A 66 2.35 -12.17 3.86
N ILE A 67 2.05 -13.42 4.23
CA ILE A 67 0.67 -13.93 4.31
C ILE A 67 -0.11 -13.20 5.39
N GLY A 68 0.50 -12.96 6.56
CA GLY A 68 -0.11 -12.18 7.63
C GLY A 68 -0.45 -10.76 7.20
N LEU A 69 0.45 -10.10 6.47
CA LEU A 69 0.22 -8.78 5.88
C LEU A 69 -0.97 -8.79 4.91
N GLN A 70 -1.10 -9.82 4.08
CA GLN A 70 -2.23 -9.98 3.17
C GLN A 70 -3.57 -10.13 3.88
N GLU A 71 -3.65 -10.95 4.92
CA GLU A 71 -4.89 -11.09 5.69
C GLU A 71 -5.24 -9.80 6.44
N MET A 72 -4.24 -9.03 6.90
CA MET A 72 -4.46 -7.70 7.46
C MET A 72 -5.10 -6.75 6.44
N VAL A 73 -4.48 -6.56 5.26
CA VAL A 73 -4.99 -5.68 4.21
C VAL A 73 -6.36 -6.11 3.71
N LYS A 74 -6.59 -7.42 3.59
CA LYS A 74 -7.91 -7.97 3.26
C LYS A 74 -8.96 -7.57 4.31
N GLY A 75 -8.63 -7.66 5.60
CA GLY A 75 -9.49 -7.20 6.69
C GLY A 75 -9.81 -5.71 6.59
N GLU A 76 -8.80 -4.87 6.34
CA GLU A 76 -8.94 -3.42 6.19
C GLU A 76 -9.83 -3.03 5.01
N LEU A 77 -9.70 -3.72 3.88
CA LEU A 77 -10.44 -3.40 2.65
C LEU A 77 -11.84 -4.04 2.58
N THR A 78 -12.09 -5.13 3.32
CA THR A 78 -13.34 -5.91 3.19
C THR A 78 -14.14 -6.04 4.48
N GLY A 79 -13.64 -5.51 5.59
CA GLY A 79 -14.36 -5.44 6.85
C GLY A 79 -15.55 -4.49 6.83
N ASP A 80 -16.36 -4.54 7.89
CA ASP A 80 -17.55 -3.68 8.05
C ASP A 80 -17.18 -2.20 8.20
N ASP A 81 -16.01 -1.91 8.78
CA ASP A 81 -15.44 -0.57 8.92
C ASP A 81 -14.15 -0.49 8.11
N VAL A 82 -14.27 0.02 6.87
CA VAL A 82 -13.17 0.07 5.91
C VAL A 82 -12.21 1.20 6.30
N THR A 83 -11.08 0.84 6.89
CA THR A 83 -10.03 1.76 7.33
C THR A 83 -8.67 1.18 6.99
N VAL A 84 -7.87 1.91 6.21
CA VAL A 84 -6.47 1.55 5.93
C VAL A 84 -5.57 2.07 7.06
N VAL A 85 -4.74 1.20 7.61
CA VAL A 85 -3.70 1.59 8.58
C VAL A 85 -2.35 1.48 7.91
N LEU A 86 -1.71 2.63 7.66
CA LEU A 86 -0.41 2.65 6.99
C LEU A 86 0.66 2.01 7.89
N LEU A 87 1.33 0.97 7.36
CA LEU A 87 2.48 0.32 7.98
C LEU A 87 3.74 1.17 7.78
N LEU A 88 3.96 2.12 8.69
CA LEU A 88 5.04 3.11 8.65
C LEU A 88 5.82 3.15 9.98
N PRO A 89 7.01 3.79 10.03
CA PRO A 89 7.68 4.07 11.29
C PRO A 89 6.78 4.88 12.23
N THR A 90 6.96 4.70 13.55
CA THR A 90 6.22 5.44 14.57
C THR A 90 6.65 6.90 14.64
N ASP A 91 5.87 7.73 15.32
CA ASP A 91 6.16 9.14 15.60
C ASP A 91 7.46 9.37 16.41
N ASP A 92 7.94 8.35 17.12
CA ASP A 92 9.27 8.35 17.75
C ASP A 92 10.45 8.44 16.74
N ALA A 93 10.23 8.15 15.45
CA ALA A 93 11.25 8.21 14.40
C ALA A 93 11.37 9.61 13.79
N PRO A 94 12.58 10.03 13.33
CA PRO A 94 12.77 11.31 12.66
C PRO A 94 11.79 11.51 11.49
N LEU A 95 11.36 12.75 11.27
CA LEU A 95 10.42 13.07 10.18
C LEU A 95 10.97 12.62 8.83
N THR A 96 12.26 12.82 8.60
CA THR A 96 12.98 12.37 7.40
C THR A 96 12.89 10.86 7.15
N GLU A 97 12.96 10.03 8.20
CA GLU A 97 12.81 8.58 8.09
C GLU A 97 11.36 8.19 7.78
N ARG A 98 10.40 8.83 8.46
CA ARG A 98 8.97 8.65 8.22
C ARG A 98 8.57 9.06 6.80
N ALA A 99 9.05 10.20 6.33
CA ALA A 99 8.81 10.72 4.98
C ALA A 99 9.38 9.79 3.90
N ALA A 100 10.59 9.26 4.11
CA ALA A 100 11.18 8.27 3.20
C ALA A 100 10.34 6.99 3.12
N ALA A 101 9.87 6.47 4.26
CA ALA A 101 8.98 5.31 4.29
C ALA A 101 7.63 5.58 3.61
N LEU A 102 7.07 6.79 3.77
CA LEU A 102 5.84 7.21 3.09
C LEU A 102 6.02 7.23 1.57
N GLY A 103 7.14 7.77 1.09
CA GLY A 103 7.48 7.77 -0.32
C GLY A 103 7.65 6.35 -0.88
N GLN A 104 8.36 5.47 -0.16
CA GLN A 104 8.47 4.05 -0.50
C GLN A 104 7.10 3.35 -0.55
N TRP A 105 6.19 3.68 0.37
CA TRP A 105 4.83 3.16 0.35
C TRP A 105 4.10 3.56 -0.95
N CYS A 106 4.20 4.83 -1.37
CA CYS A 106 3.61 5.29 -2.63
C CYS A 106 4.24 4.60 -3.85
N GLN A 107 5.56 4.41 -3.87
CA GLN A 107 6.26 3.69 -4.94
C GLN A 107 5.78 2.24 -5.03
N GLY A 108 5.71 1.56 -3.89
CA GLY A 108 5.17 0.21 -3.79
C GLY A 108 3.74 0.14 -4.31
N PHE A 109 2.87 1.07 -3.88
CA PHE A 109 1.47 1.14 -4.33
C PHE A 109 1.36 1.23 -5.85
N LEU A 110 2.09 2.16 -6.47
CA LEU A 110 2.09 2.35 -7.91
C LEU A 110 2.63 1.12 -8.66
N HIS A 111 3.67 0.47 -8.12
CA HIS A 111 4.20 -0.76 -8.68
C HIS A 111 3.16 -1.88 -8.66
N GLY A 112 2.61 -2.20 -7.48
CA GLY A 112 1.63 -3.28 -7.33
C GLY A 112 0.35 -3.04 -8.15
N PHE A 113 -0.11 -1.79 -8.21
CA PHE A 113 -1.23 -1.40 -9.06
C PHE A 113 -0.88 -1.56 -10.54
N GLY A 114 0.25 -1.02 -10.99
CA GLY A 114 0.66 -1.02 -12.40
C GLY A 114 0.86 -2.41 -12.99
N VAL A 115 1.43 -3.34 -12.22
CA VAL A 115 1.60 -4.76 -12.62
C VAL A 115 0.24 -5.43 -12.87
N ASN A 116 -0.77 -5.08 -12.08
CA ASN A 116 -2.08 -5.74 -12.09
C ASN A 116 -3.19 -4.95 -12.82
N ALA A 117 -2.92 -3.73 -13.30
CA ALA A 117 -3.91 -2.85 -13.91
C ALA A 117 -4.26 -3.17 -15.38
N GLY A 118 -3.69 -4.24 -15.95
CA GLY A 118 -3.88 -4.60 -17.35
C GLY A 118 -5.36 -4.76 -17.73
N GLY A 119 -5.84 -3.90 -18.63
CA GLY A 119 -7.23 -3.92 -19.11
C GLY A 119 -8.24 -3.20 -18.22
N LEU A 120 -7.80 -2.51 -17.16
CA LEU A 120 -8.68 -1.64 -16.38
C LEU A 120 -8.95 -0.32 -17.10
N GLU A 121 -10.23 0.03 -17.22
CA GLU A 121 -10.67 1.36 -17.63
C GLU A 121 -10.89 2.20 -16.38
N LEU A 122 -9.99 3.16 -16.14
CA LEU A 122 -10.01 4.02 -14.96
C LEU A 122 -10.70 5.36 -15.25
N SER A 123 -11.46 5.83 -14.28
CA SER A 123 -12.06 7.16 -14.22
C SER A 123 -10.98 8.26 -14.19
N THR A 124 -11.40 9.51 -14.36
CA THR A 124 -10.50 10.66 -14.20
C THR A 124 -10.00 10.72 -12.75
N ASP A 125 -10.90 10.61 -11.79
CA ASP A 125 -10.61 10.67 -10.35
C ASP A 125 -9.60 9.58 -9.93
N ALA A 126 -9.74 8.35 -10.45
CA ALA A 126 -8.77 7.29 -10.20
C ALA A 126 -7.37 7.62 -10.77
N LYS A 127 -7.32 8.21 -11.97
CA LYS A 127 -6.05 8.64 -12.56
C LYS A 127 -5.42 9.79 -11.78
N GLU A 128 -6.21 10.71 -11.25
CA GLU A 128 -5.74 11.79 -10.38
C GLU A 128 -5.12 11.23 -9.09
N VAL A 129 -5.80 10.28 -8.43
CA VAL A 129 -5.23 9.60 -7.25
C VAL A 129 -3.87 8.98 -7.55
N LEU A 130 -3.75 8.25 -8.68
CA LEU A 130 -2.47 7.65 -9.08
C LEU A 130 -1.39 8.70 -9.38
N GLN A 131 -1.77 9.86 -9.93
CA GLN A 131 -0.84 10.98 -10.17
C GLN A 131 -0.39 11.63 -8.87
N ASP A 132 -1.29 11.80 -7.90
CA ASP A 132 -0.98 12.33 -6.58
C ASP A 132 -0.01 11.41 -5.83
N LEU A 133 -0.28 10.10 -5.83
CA LEU A 133 0.63 9.07 -5.29
C LEU A 133 2.02 9.17 -5.93
N ALA A 134 2.07 9.36 -7.26
CA ALA A 134 3.33 9.54 -7.98
C ALA A 134 4.04 10.83 -7.55
N ALA A 135 3.33 11.94 -7.38
CA ALA A 135 3.92 13.19 -6.90
C ALA A 135 4.47 13.04 -5.46
N ILE A 136 3.68 12.45 -4.55
CA ILE A 136 4.07 12.19 -3.16
C ILE A 136 5.34 11.34 -3.11
N SER A 137 5.44 10.32 -3.97
CA SER A 137 6.62 9.44 -4.04
C SER A 137 7.94 10.14 -4.37
N GLN A 138 7.90 11.38 -4.87
CA GLN A 138 9.07 12.16 -5.30
C GLN A 138 9.43 13.30 -4.35
N VAL A 139 8.57 13.63 -3.37
CA VAL A 139 8.74 14.81 -2.49
C VAL A 139 9.11 14.45 -1.06
N GLN A 140 9.43 13.18 -0.79
CA GLN A 140 9.87 12.70 0.54
C GLN A 140 11.07 13.47 1.11
N ASP A 141 11.99 13.94 0.26
CA ASP A 141 13.17 14.70 0.68
C ASP A 141 12.89 16.21 0.84
N ALA A 142 11.67 16.67 0.52
CA ALA A 142 11.29 18.08 0.60
C ALA A 142 10.77 18.48 2.00
N LEU A 143 10.46 17.51 2.85
CA LEU A 143 9.97 17.77 4.21
C LEU A 143 11.12 18.14 5.13
N GLU A 144 11.10 19.39 5.62
CA GLU A 144 12.08 19.90 6.58
C GLU A 144 11.69 19.47 8.01
N GLU A 145 12.67 19.04 8.82
CA GLU A 145 12.52 18.73 10.25
C GLU A 145 12.08 19.98 11.05
N SER A 146 10.77 20.24 11.03
CA SER A 146 10.11 21.47 11.50
C SER A 146 8.64 21.20 11.83
N GLU A 147 7.99 22.10 12.57
CA GLU A 147 6.55 21.97 12.87
C GLU A 147 5.68 22.00 11.61
N ASP A 148 6.06 22.81 10.62
CA ASP A 148 5.34 22.88 9.33
C ASP A 148 5.49 21.55 8.57
N GLY A 149 6.69 20.97 8.52
CA GLY A 149 6.93 19.67 7.87
C GLY A 149 6.20 18.50 8.54
N GLU A 150 6.04 18.52 9.87
CA GLU A 150 5.19 17.55 10.57
C GLU A 150 3.71 17.70 10.20
N GLY A 151 3.24 18.95 10.03
CA GLY A 151 1.89 19.23 9.55
C GLY A 151 1.64 18.68 8.15
N ASP A 152 2.55 18.96 7.22
CA ASP A 152 2.49 18.48 5.83
C ASP A 152 2.49 16.95 5.77
N TYR A 153 3.36 16.31 6.55
CA TYR A 153 3.42 14.84 6.65
C TYR A 153 2.09 14.23 7.12
N MET A 154 1.48 14.82 8.14
CA MET A 154 0.19 14.35 8.67
C MET A 154 -0.94 14.52 7.65
N GLU A 155 -0.97 15.62 6.89
CA GLU A 155 -1.96 15.83 5.83
C GLU A 155 -1.85 14.73 4.75
N VAL A 156 -0.62 14.45 4.29
CA VAL A 156 -0.38 13.40 3.29
C VAL A 156 -0.76 12.03 3.85
N MET A 157 -0.44 11.74 5.13
CA MET A 157 -0.85 10.49 5.77
C MET A 157 -2.38 10.31 5.79
N GLU A 158 -3.14 11.35 6.14
CA GLU A 158 -4.61 11.27 6.14
C GLU A 158 -5.16 11.07 4.73
N TYR A 159 -4.59 11.75 3.73
CA TYR A 159 -4.94 11.53 2.32
C TYR A 159 -4.72 10.06 1.91
N LEU A 160 -3.56 9.50 2.24
CA LEU A 160 -3.19 8.13 1.87
C LEU A 160 -4.00 7.04 2.58
N ARG A 161 -4.70 7.35 3.67
CA ARG A 161 -5.67 6.42 4.28
C ARG A 161 -6.97 6.31 3.50
N VAL A 162 -7.31 7.33 2.70
CA VAL A 162 -8.60 7.41 2.00
C VAL A 162 -8.44 7.17 0.50
N ALA A 163 -7.41 7.73 -0.13
CA ALA A 163 -7.24 7.67 -1.58
C ALA A 163 -7.23 6.23 -2.17
N PRO A 164 -6.57 5.23 -1.54
CA PRO A 164 -6.63 3.84 -2.01
C PRO A 164 -8.05 3.23 -2.01
N LEU A 165 -8.90 3.67 -1.08
CA LEU A 165 -10.28 3.16 -0.96
C LEU A 165 -11.14 3.59 -2.15
N LEU A 166 -10.85 4.75 -2.74
CA LEU A 166 -11.51 5.21 -3.97
C LEU A 166 -11.19 4.27 -5.13
N LEU A 167 -9.91 3.93 -5.32
CA LEU A 167 -9.46 3.00 -6.36
C LEU A 167 -10.06 1.61 -6.16
N PHE A 168 -10.05 1.10 -4.92
CA PHE A 168 -10.61 -0.20 -4.60
C PHE A 168 -12.13 -0.28 -4.83
N THR A 169 -12.86 0.79 -4.52
CA THR A 169 -14.31 0.86 -4.74
C THR A 169 -14.65 0.95 -6.23
N GLU A 170 -13.86 1.69 -7.00
CA GLU A 170 -14.04 1.81 -8.45
C GLU A 170 -13.90 0.46 -9.16
N THR A 171 -12.85 -0.30 -8.85
CA THR A 171 -12.60 -1.59 -9.51
C THR A 171 -13.61 -2.66 -9.10
N LYS A 172 -14.14 -2.61 -7.88
CA LYS A 172 -15.30 -3.43 -7.47
C LYS A 172 -16.56 -3.15 -8.30
N LYS A 173 -16.86 -1.88 -8.56
CA LYS A 173 -18.04 -1.49 -9.34
C LYS A 173 -17.95 -1.96 -10.79
N SER A 174 -16.76 -1.96 -11.37
CA SER A 174 -16.53 -2.48 -12.73
C SER A 174 -16.65 -4.02 -12.82
N ALA A 175 -16.53 -4.75 -11.71
CA ALA A 175 -16.67 -6.20 -11.66
C ALA A 175 -18.13 -6.69 -11.55
N GLU A 176 -19.09 -5.81 -11.21
CA GLU A 176 -20.51 -6.17 -11.19
C GLU A 176 -21.10 -6.22 -12.62
N PRO A 177 -21.74 -7.33 -13.05
CA PRO A 177 -22.34 -7.40 -14.37
C PRO A 177 -23.45 -6.35 -14.52
N ALA A 178 -23.33 -5.50 -15.53
CA ALA A 178 -24.35 -4.51 -15.88
C ALA A 178 -25.72 -5.21 -16.03
N THR A 179 -26.65 -4.89 -15.13
CA THR A 179 -28.03 -5.36 -15.23
C THR A 179 -28.61 -4.91 -16.58
N PRO A 180 -29.12 -5.82 -17.42
CA PRO A 180 -29.66 -5.44 -18.71
C PRO A 180 -30.86 -4.53 -18.48
N LYS A 181 -30.79 -3.29 -19.00
CA LYS A 181 -31.92 -2.35 -19.00
C LYS A 181 -33.13 -3.05 -19.61
N PRO A 182 -34.31 -3.05 -18.97
CA PRO A 182 -35.49 -3.63 -19.57
C PRO A 182 -35.83 -2.85 -20.85
N SER A 183 -35.73 -3.52 -21.99
CA SER A 183 -36.24 -3.01 -23.26
C SER A 183 -37.76 -2.90 -23.14
N LEU A 184 -38.29 -1.68 -22.98
CA LEU A 184 -39.70 -1.42 -23.21
C LEU A 184 -39.94 -1.47 -24.73
N HIS A 185 -40.67 -2.49 -25.17
CA HIS A 185 -41.45 -2.50 -26.41
C HIS A 185 -42.91 -2.20 -26.10
#